data_AF-A2XTA7-F1
#
_entry.id   AF-A2XTA7-F1
#
_cell.length_a   1.000
_cell.length_b   1.000
_cell.length_c   1.000
_cell.angle_alpha   90.00
_cell.angle_beta   90.00
_cell.angle_gamma   90.00
#
_symmetry.space_group_name_H-M   'P 1'
#
loop_
_entity.id
_entity.type
_entity.pdbx_description
1 polymer ?
#
loop_
_entity_poly.entity_id
_entity_poly.type
_entity_poly.pdbx_seq_one_letter_code
_entity_poly.pdbx_strand_id
1 'polypeptide(L)'
;MACAFSVSSAAAPLASPKGDLPLVGNKAPDFEAEAMFDQGFIKVSFFSFLKSKCMFVSSAEITAFSDRYEEFEKINTEVLGVSIDSVGIALRGLFIIDKEGVIQHSTINNLAIGRSVDETLRTLQALQYVQENPDEVCPAGWKPGEKSMKPDPKDSKEYFASI
;
A
#
# COMPACT_ATOMS: atom_id res chain seq x y z
N MET A 1 -0.69 12.79 -14.46
CA MET A 1 -0.03 13.63 -13.43
C MET A 1 -0.23 12.90 -12.12
N ALA A 2 0.83 12.31 -11.56
CA ALA A 2 0.69 11.51 -10.34
C ALA A 2 0.18 12.38 -9.19
N CYS A 3 -0.83 11.89 -8.48
CA CYS A 3 -1.27 12.43 -7.19
C CYS A 3 -0.22 12.13 -6.09
N ALA A 4 1.05 12.43 -6.35
CA ALA A 4 2.11 12.34 -5.35
C ALA A 4 1.97 13.54 -4.41
N PHE A 5 1.06 13.46 -3.46
CA PHE A 5 1.05 14.49 -2.45
C PHE A 5 2.31 14.36 -1.63
N SER A 6 3.08 15.43 -1.51
CA SER A 6 4.17 15.49 -0.52
C SER A 6 3.59 16.10 0.74
N VAL A 7 3.42 15.27 1.77
CA VAL A 7 3.02 15.75 3.08
C VAL A 7 4.22 16.41 3.77
N SER A 8 4.19 17.73 3.94
CA SER A 8 5.29 18.52 4.57
C SER A 8 5.23 18.50 6.10
N SER A 9 4.03 18.25 6.65
CA SER A 9 3.85 18.01 8.08
C SER A 9 2.67 17.09 8.29
N ALA A 10 2.92 15.79 8.39
CA ALA A 10 1.95 14.92 9.04
C ALA A 10 1.95 15.33 10.51
N ALA A 11 0.80 15.82 11.03
CA ALA A 11 0.57 15.71 12.45
C ALA A 11 0.81 14.23 12.79
N ALA A 12 1.64 13.96 13.80
CA ALA A 12 1.96 12.60 14.23
C ALA A 12 0.66 11.75 14.21
N PRO A 13 0.70 10.52 13.66
CA PRO A 13 -0.50 9.69 13.53
C PRO A 13 -1.30 9.76 14.83
N LEU A 14 -2.61 10.04 14.73
CA LEU A 14 -3.48 10.27 15.87
C LEU A 14 -3.53 9.01 16.74
N ALA A 15 -2.58 8.93 17.66
CA ALA A 15 -2.27 7.80 18.53
C ALA A 15 -2.10 6.44 17.80
N SER A 16 -0.98 5.78 18.06
CA SER A 16 -0.96 4.31 18.01
C SER A 16 -2.20 3.79 18.75
N PRO A 17 -2.95 2.82 18.21
CA PRO A 17 -3.91 2.09 19.01
C PRO A 17 -3.21 1.69 20.31
N LYS A 18 -3.82 2.00 21.46
CA LYS A 18 -3.33 1.50 22.75
C LYS A 18 -3.48 -0.02 22.72
N GLY A 19 -2.42 -0.74 22.33
CA GLY A 19 -2.34 -2.19 22.29
C GLY A 19 -1.29 -2.69 21.31
N ASP A 20 -0.52 -3.71 21.72
CA ASP A 20 0.59 -4.35 20.99
C ASP A 20 0.14 -5.16 19.74
N LEU A 21 -0.83 -4.67 18.97
CA LEU A 21 -1.31 -5.36 17.79
C LEU A 21 -0.43 -5.05 16.57
N PRO A 22 -0.18 -6.03 15.70
CA PRO A 22 0.51 -5.78 14.44
C PRO A 22 -0.31 -4.84 13.55
N LEU A 23 0.36 -3.99 12.78
CA LEU A 23 -0.33 -3.06 11.86
C LEU A 23 -1.11 -3.80 10.77
N VAL A 24 -0.50 -4.84 10.17
CA VAL A 24 -1.14 -5.65 9.13
C VAL A 24 -2.33 -6.43 9.71
N GLY A 25 -3.46 -6.41 9.01
CA GLY A 25 -4.73 -6.99 9.41
C GLY A 25 -5.61 -6.05 10.24
N ASN A 26 -5.14 -4.84 10.59
CA ASN A 26 -5.89 -3.85 11.35
C ASN A 26 -6.13 -2.57 10.55
N LYS A 27 -7.11 -1.77 11.00
CA LYS A 27 -7.38 -0.44 10.42
C LYS A 27 -6.13 0.43 10.52
N ALA A 28 -5.79 1.11 9.43
CA ALA A 28 -4.72 2.08 9.43
C ALA A 28 -5.04 3.23 10.39
N PRO A 29 -4.03 3.76 11.11
CA PRO A 29 -4.21 4.95 11.94
C PRO A 29 -4.66 6.12 11.07
N ASP A 30 -5.66 6.85 11.56
CA ASP A 30 -6.13 8.06 10.89
C ASP A 30 -5.08 9.18 11.02
N PHE A 31 -5.03 10.05 10.02
CA PHE A 31 -4.21 11.26 10.05
C PHE A 31 -4.84 12.36 9.21
N GLU A 32 -4.53 13.59 9.59
CA GLU A 32 -4.73 14.78 8.78
C GLU A 32 -3.39 15.47 8.56
N ALA A 33 -3.13 15.89 7.33
CA ALA A 33 -1.90 16.56 6.98
C ALA A 33 -2.07 17.53 5.81
N GLU A 34 -1.20 18.54 5.72
CA GLU A 34 -1.09 19.37 4.54
C GLU A 34 -0.18 18.71 3.52
N ALA A 35 -0.61 18.74 2.26
CA ALA A 35 0.03 17.99 1.20
C ALA A 35 0.10 18.83 -0.09
N MET A 36 1.24 18.79 -0.78
CA MET A 36 1.48 19.55 -2.00
C MET A 36 0.94 18.81 -3.23
N PHE A 37 0.10 19.46 -4.03
CA PHE A 37 -0.46 18.92 -5.28
C PHE A 37 -0.61 20.03 -6.31
N ASP A 38 -0.10 19.79 -7.52
CA ASP A 38 -0.14 20.73 -8.65
C ASP A 38 0.19 22.19 -8.25
N GLN A 39 1.33 22.35 -7.55
CA GLN A 39 1.83 23.64 -7.04
C GLN A 39 0.94 24.34 -6.00
N GLY A 40 -0.12 23.70 -5.52
CA GLY A 40 -0.96 24.13 -4.40
C GLY A 40 -0.79 23.26 -3.16
N PHE A 41 -1.18 23.78 -2.00
CA PHE A 41 -1.31 22.99 -0.77
C PHE A 41 -2.78 22.64 -0.56
N ILE A 42 -3.06 21.36 -0.32
CA ILE A 42 -4.38 20.89 0.09
C ILE A 42 -4.30 20.21 1.45
N LYS A 43 -5.38 20.28 2.22
CA LYS A 43 -5.51 19.50 3.45
C LYS A 43 -6.02 18.10 3.08
N VAL A 44 -5.26 17.10 3.45
CA VAL A 44 -5.54 15.68 3.21
C VAL A 44 -5.90 15.03 4.53
N SER A 45 -7.06 14.39 4.59
CA SER A 45 -7.35 13.40 5.64
C SER A 45 -7.34 12.01 5.02
N PHE A 46 -6.85 11.03 5.77
CA PHE A 46 -6.76 9.65 5.32
C PHE A 46 -8.11 9.11 4.81
N PHE A 47 -9.19 9.36 5.56
CA PHE A 47 -10.55 8.97 5.17
C PHE A 47 -11.07 9.66 3.89
N SER A 48 -10.59 10.85 3.53
CA SER A 48 -10.96 11.49 2.26
C SER A 48 -10.33 10.79 1.04
N PHE A 49 -9.22 10.08 1.25
CA PHE A 49 -8.51 9.31 0.21
C PHE A 49 -9.02 7.87 0.07
N LEU A 50 -9.71 7.32 1.07
CA LEU A 50 -10.27 5.95 1.06
C LEU A 50 -11.37 5.70 0.00
N LYS A 51 -11.64 6.64 -0.91
CA LYS A 51 -12.41 6.32 -2.12
C LYS A 51 -11.66 5.35 -3.05
N SER A 52 -10.34 5.22 -2.87
CA SER A 52 -9.45 4.34 -3.62
C SER A 52 -8.43 3.67 -2.68
N LYS A 53 -7.78 2.59 -3.12
CA LYS A 53 -6.71 1.92 -2.34
C LYS A 53 -5.51 2.87 -2.22
N CYS A 54 -4.82 2.90 -1.08
CA CYS A 54 -3.77 3.89 -0.82
C CYS A 54 -2.44 3.26 -0.39
N MET A 55 -1.36 3.99 -0.65
CA MET A 55 0.01 3.59 -0.33
C MET A 55 0.84 4.75 0.19
N PHE A 56 1.76 4.47 1.12
CA PHE A 56 2.74 5.46 1.62
C PHE A 56 4.15 5.22 1.07
N VAL A 57 4.80 6.26 0.54
CA VAL A 57 6.14 6.18 -0.06
C VAL A 57 7.03 7.31 0.48
N SER A 58 8.26 7.01 0.94
CA SER A 58 9.24 8.04 1.31
C SER A 58 9.82 8.79 0.09
N SER A 59 10.20 10.05 0.30
CA SER A 59 10.58 11.03 -0.75
C SER A 59 11.57 10.53 -1.81
N ALA A 60 12.54 9.70 -1.44
CA ALA A 60 13.60 9.29 -2.36
C ALA A 60 13.15 8.35 -3.51
N GLU A 61 11.91 7.85 -3.47
CA GLU A 61 11.39 6.91 -4.47
C GLU A 61 10.09 7.41 -5.13
N ILE A 62 9.65 8.60 -4.77
CA ILE A 62 8.40 9.19 -5.28
C ILE A 62 8.45 9.32 -6.81
N THR A 63 9.61 9.60 -7.40
CA THR A 63 9.76 9.69 -8.86
C THR A 63 9.48 8.36 -9.56
N ALA A 64 10.02 7.25 -9.06
CA ALA A 64 9.80 5.92 -9.64
C ALA A 64 8.33 5.49 -9.59
N PHE A 65 7.61 5.84 -8.52
CA PHE A 65 6.17 5.62 -8.43
C PHE A 65 5.37 6.61 -9.29
N SER A 66 5.81 7.86 -9.39
CA SER A 66 5.18 8.89 -10.23
C SER A 66 5.25 8.54 -11.71
N ASP A 67 6.41 8.07 -12.19
CA ASP A 67 6.62 7.68 -13.59
C ASP A 67 5.73 6.51 -14.02
N ARG A 68 5.35 5.66 -13.05
CA ARG A 68 4.50 4.48 -13.25
C ARG A 68 3.09 4.64 -12.68
N TYR A 69 2.69 5.87 -12.33
CA TYR A 69 1.43 6.15 -11.67
C TYR A 69 0.21 5.64 -12.45
N GLU A 70 0.24 5.74 -13.78
CA GLU A 70 -0.85 5.27 -14.64
C GLU A 70 -1.15 3.78 -14.46
N GLU A 71 -0.18 2.96 -14.05
CA GLU A 71 -0.40 1.54 -13.76
C GLU A 71 -1.24 1.34 -12.50
N PHE A 72 -1.05 2.19 -11.48
CA PHE A 72 -1.84 2.18 -10.24
C PHE A 72 -3.25 2.74 -10.47
N GLU A 73 -3.35 3.84 -11.23
CA GLU A 73 -4.63 4.46 -11.57
C GLU A 73 -5.54 3.48 -12.34
N LYS A 74 -4.98 2.74 -13.31
CA LYS A 74 -5.72 1.70 -14.08
C LYS A 74 -6.32 0.61 -13.22
N ILE A 75 -5.72 0.32 -12.06
CA ILE A 75 -6.23 -0.64 -11.08
C ILE A 75 -6.85 0.04 -9.85
N ASN A 76 -7.37 1.27 -10.03
CA ASN A 76 -8.11 2.02 -9.03
C ASN A 76 -7.36 2.17 -7.69
N THR A 77 -6.09 2.55 -7.78
CA THR A 77 -5.19 2.74 -6.64
C THR A 77 -4.49 4.09 -6.73
N GLU A 78 -4.49 4.81 -5.62
CA GLU A 78 -3.81 6.08 -5.44
C GLU A 78 -2.48 5.87 -4.68
N VAL A 79 -1.48 6.69 -4.97
CA VAL A 79 -0.15 6.61 -4.34
C VAL A 79 0.13 7.89 -3.59
N LEU A 80 0.35 7.81 -2.27
CA LEU A 80 0.62 8.94 -1.41
C LEU A 80 2.09 8.97 -0.96
N GLY A 81 2.78 10.08 -1.22
CA GLY A 81 4.13 10.33 -0.71
C GLY A 81 4.07 10.90 0.70
N VAL A 82 4.80 10.32 1.65
CA VAL A 82 4.92 10.93 3.00
C VAL A 82 6.38 11.02 3.38
N SER A 83 6.77 12.24 3.71
CA SER A 83 8.09 12.58 4.25
C SER A 83 7.90 13.34 5.55
N ILE A 84 8.89 13.30 6.42
CA ILE A 84 8.97 14.18 7.58
C ILE A 84 10.09 15.17 7.31
N ASP A 85 9.78 16.46 7.34
CA ASP A 85 10.76 17.53 7.12
C ASP A 85 11.53 17.90 8.41
N SER A 86 11.17 17.27 9.55
CA SER A 86 11.78 17.50 10.86
C SER A 86 12.96 16.54 11.14
N VAL A 87 13.73 16.82 12.19
CA VAL A 87 15.06 16.29 12.56
C VAL A 87 15.17 14.75 12.70
N GLY A 88 14.10 13.99 12.44
CA GLY A 88 14.09 12.53 12.43
C GLY A 88 14.13 11.94 11.02
N ILE A 89 14.78 10.78 10.85
CA ILE A 89 14.72 10.01 9.61
C ILE A 89 13.74 8.84 9.82
N ALA A 90 12.64 8.82 9.06
CA ALA A 90 11.77 7.66 9.01
C ALA A 90 12.42 6.54 8.20
N LEU A 91 12.23 5.28 8.62
CA LEU A 91 12.57 4.12 7.78
C LEU A 91 11.76 4.13 6.48
N ARG A 92 12.18 3.36 5.47
CA ARG A 92 11.51 3.27 4.18
C ARG A 92 10.30 2.34 4.27
N GLY A 93 9.26 2.81 4.94
CA GLY A 93 7.98 2.12 5.11
C GLY A 93 7.06 2.28 3.90
N LEU A 94 6.53 1.17 3.40
CA LEU A 94 5.43 1.08 2.44
C LEU A 94 4.30 0.30 3.09
N PHE A 95 3.07 0.76 2.91
CA PHE A 95 1.87 0.04 3.31
C PHE A 95 0.90 -0.03 2.14
N ILE A 96 0.24 -1.17 1.94
CA ILE A 96 -0.90 -1.30 1.03
C ILE A 96 -2.16 -1.38 1.87
N ILE A 97 -3.11 -0.49 1.59
CA ILE A 97 -4.33 -0.36 2.35
C ILE A 97 -5.52 -0.55 1.41
N ASP A 98 -6.45 -1.41 1.82
CA ASP A 98 -7.68 -1.65 1.06
C ASP A 98 -8.72 -0.53 1.22
N LYS A 99 -9.88 -0.70 0.56
CA LYS A 99 -10.96 0.29 0.55
C LYS A 99 -11.65 0.39 1.91
N GLU A 100 -11.54 -0.65 2.70
CA GLU A 100 -12.00 -0.72 4.07
C GLU A 100 -11.02 0.02 4.99
N GLY A 101 -9.85 0.46 4.52
CA GLY A 101 -8.85 1.13 5.34
C GLY A 101 -8.05 0.16 6.22
N VAL A 102 -8.07 -1.14 5.92
CA VAL A 102 -7.26 -2.17 6.59
C VAL A 102 -5.89 -2.26 5.90
N ILE A 103 -4.83 -2.31 6.71
CA ILE A 103 -3.48 -2.53 6.21
C ILE A 103 -3.33 -3.99 5.83
N GLN A 104 -3.11 -4.27 4.55
CA GLN A 104 -3.01 -5.64 4.03
C GLN A 104 -1.56 -6.09 3.84
N HIS A 105 -0.65 -5.15 3.62
CA HIS A 105 0.77 -5.44 3.42
C HIS A 105 1.64 -4.33 3.97
N SER A 106 2.85 -4.69 4.40
CA SER A 106 3.90 -3.73 4.74
C SER A 106 5.26 -4.17 4.21
N THR A 107 6.07 -3.19 3.83
CA THR A 107 7.49 -3.39 3.52
C THR A 107 8.28 -2.29 4.18
N ILE A 108 9.27 -2.65 5.00
CA ILE A 108 10.07 -1.70 5.77
C ILE A 108 11.53 -1.98 5.48
N ASN A 109 12.15 -1.12 4.68
CA ASN A 109 13.56 -1.19 4.38
C ASN A 109 14.36 -0.20 5.24
N ASN A 110 15.60 -0.55 5.54
CA ASN A 110 16.55 0.41 6.11
C ASN A 110 16.93 1.48 5.07
N LEU A 111 17.50 2.60 5.51
CA LEU A 111 17.68 3.81 4.71
C LEU A 111 18.52 3.63 3.43
N ALA A 112 19.42 2.65 3.41
CA ALA A 112 20.30 2.37 2.28
C ALA A 112 19.69 1.41 1.23
N ILE A 113 18.49 0.87 1.47
CA ILE A 113 17.90 -0.19 0.64
C ILE A 113 16.61 0.31 0.01
N GLY A 114 16.62 0.45 -1.32
CA GLY A 114 15.42 0.83 -2.07
C GLY A 114 14.34 -0.26 -2.09
N ARG A 115 13.10 0.13 -2.34
CA ARG A 115 11.93 -0.74 -2.56
C ARG A 115 11.73 -1.00 -4.06
N SER A 116 10.87 -1.96 -4.37
CA SER A 116 10.53 -2.32 -5.75
C SER A 116 9.09 -1.92 -6.08
N VAL A 117 8.92 -1.11 -7.15
CA VAL A 117 7.61 -0.75 -7.69
C VAL A 117 6.91 -1.98 -8.27
N ASP A 118 7.66 -2.88 -8.91
CA ASP A 118 7.12 -4.13 -9.48
C ASP A 118 6.52 -5.03 -8.41
N GLU A 119 7.24 -5.24 -7.30
CA GLU A 119 6.77 -6.09 -6.22
C GLU A 119 5.55 -5.49 -5.52
N THR A 120 5.51 -4.16 -5.48
CA THR A 120 4.38 -3.41 -4.95
C THR A 120 3.13 -3.60 -5.82
N LEU A 121 3.25 -3.45 -7.15
CA LEU A 121 2.16 -3.73 -8.10
C LEU A 121 1.71 -5.18 -8.03
N ARG A 122 2.65 -6.14 -7.97
CA ARG A 122 2.35 -7.57 -7.85
C ARG A 122 1.51 -7.87 -6.62
N THR A 123 1.92 -7.34 -5.46
CA THR A 123 1.21 -7.54 -4.19
C THR A 123 -0.16 -6.89 -4.19
N LEU A 124 -0.30 -5.70 -4.78
CA LEU A 124 -1.57 -5.00 -4.92
C LEU A 124 -2.55 -5.76 -5.84
N GLN A 125 -2.06 -6.31 -6.95
CA GLN A 125 -2.84 -7.14 -7.86
C GLN A 125 -3.27 -8.45 -7.19
N ALA A 126 -2.39 -9.08 -6.39
CA ALA A 126 -2.74 -10.26 -5.60
C ALA A 126 -3.85 -9.95 -4.58
N LEU A 127 -3.75 -8.82 -3.88
CA LEU A 127 -4.80 -8.36 -2.96
C LEU A 127 -6.14 -8.14 -3.69
N GLN A 128 -6.11 -7.49 -4.86
CA GLN A 128 -7.31 -7.30 -5.67
C GLN A 128 -7.94 -8.63 -6.08
N TYR A 129 -7.10 -9.56 -6.55
CA TYR A 129 -7.55 -10.88 -6.98
C TYR A 129 -8.26 -11.64 -5.87
N VAL A 130 -7.70 -11.72 -4.66
CA VAL A 130 -8.33 -12.45 -3.54
C VAL A 130 -9.57 -11.74 -2.99
N GLN A 131 -9.67 -10.41 -3.13
CA GLN A 131 -10.87 -9.67 -2.76
C GLN A 131 -12.01 -9.90 -3.77
N GLU A 132 -11.68 -10.09 -5.05
CA GLU A 132 -12.65 -10.43 -6.11
C GLU A 132 -13.00 -11.93 -6.12
N ASN A 133 -12.10 -12.78 -5.61
CA ASN A 133 -12.22 -14.23 -5.53
C ASN A 133 -12.04 -14.70 -4.08
N PRO A 134 -13.04 -14.50 -3.19
CA PRO A 134 -12.89 -14.69 -1.75
C PRO A 134 -12.60 -16.13 -1.32
N ASP A 135 -12.86 -17.11 -2.18
CA ASP A 135 -12.58 -18.53 -1.93
C ASP A 135 -11.16 -18.95 -2.40
N GLU A 136 -10.32 -18.00 -2.80
CA GLU A 136 -9.00 -18.26 -3.35
C GLU A 136 -7.88 -17.51 -2.63
N VAL A 137 -6.66 -18.06 -2.72
CA VAL A 137 -5.42 -17.45 -2.26
C VAL A 137 -4.38 -17.45 -3.36
N CYS A 138 -3.48 -16.46 -3.32
CA CYS A 138 -2.36 -16.33 -4.23
C CYS A 138 -1.12 -17.07 -3.67
N PRO A 139 -0.56 -18.06 -4.40
CA PRO A 139 0.68 -18.74 -4.03
C PRO A 139 1.92 -17.83 -4.02
N ALA A 140 3.05 -18.38 -3.56
CA ALA A 140 4.32 -17.66 -3.57
C ALA A 140 4.73 -17.24 -4.98
N GLY A 141 5.07 -15.96 -5.15
CA GLY A 141 5.48 -15.40 -6.43
C GLY A 141 4.34 -15.14 -7.42
N TRP A 142 3.08 -15.38 -7.04
CA TRP A 142 1.91 -15.26 -7.91
C TRP A 142 1.87 -13.92 -8.67
N LYS A 143 1.51 -14.01 -9.95
CA LYS A 143 1.24 -12.90 -10.86
C LYS A 143 -0.11 -13.06 -11.56
N PRO A 144 -0.72 -11.97 -12.07
CA PRO A 144 -1.95 -12.07 -12.86
C PRO A 144 -1.85 -13.09 -13.99
N GLY A 145 -2.84 -13.99 -14.07
CA GLY A 145 -2.89 -15.07 -15.05
C GLY A 145 -2.29 -16.39 -14.58
N GLU A 146 -1.56 -16.42 -13.46
CA GLU A 146 -1.06 -17.66 -12.85
C GLU A 146 -2.14 -18.33 -11.99
N LYS A 147 -1.99 -19.64 -11.79
CA LYS A 147 -2.93 -20.43 -10.98
C LYS A 147 -2.93 -19.96 -9.54
N SER A 148 -4.13 -19.71 -9.02
CA SER A 148 -4.43 -19.54 -7.60
C SER A 148 -4.74 -20.89 -6.95
N MET A 149 -5.04 -20.88 -5.65
CA MET A 149 -5.38 -22.08 -4.88
C MET A 149 -6.57 -21.81 -3.97
N LYS A 150 -7.46 -22.79 -3.79
CA LYS A 150 -8.48 -22.73 -2.74
C LYS A 150 -7.88 -23.12 -1.38
N PRO A 151 -8.06 -22.32 -0.31
CA PRO A 151 -7.47 -22.60 1.00
C PRO A 151 -8.27 -23.65 1.80
N ASP A 152 -8.65 -24.76 1.16
CA ASP A 152 -9.31 -25.91 1.78
C ASP A 152 -8.44 -27.18 1.65
N PRO A 153 -8.30 -28.04 2.68
CA PRO A 153 -7.45 -29.23 2.63
C PRO A 153 -7.79 -30.25 1.54
N LYS A 154 -9.03 -30.28 1.04
CA LYS A 154 -9.45 -31.16 -0.06
C LYS A 154 -9.23 -30.48 -1.40
N ASP A 155 -9.70 -29.23 -1.53
CA ASP A 155 -9.68 -28.53 -2.81
C ASP A 155 -8.28 -28.07 -3.21
N SER A 156 -7.41 -27.74 -2.25
CA SER A 156 -6.00 -27.38 -2.50
C SER A 156 -5.21 -28.48 -3.21
N LYS A 157 -5.64 -29.75 -3.15
CA LYS A 157 -4.99 -30.87 -3.84
C LYS A 157 -4.99 -30.70 -5.36
N GLU A 158 -5.99 -30.02 -5.92
CA GLU A 158 -6.03 -29.73 -7.35
C GLU A 158 -4.86 -28.85 -7.77
N TYR A 159 -4.55 -27.82 -6.97
CA TYR A 159 -3.41 -26.95 -7.19
C TYR A 159 -2.09 -27.75 -7.10
N PHE A 160 -1.91 -28.50 -6.00
CA PHE A 160 -0.68 -29.29 -5.76
C PHE A 160 -0.45 -30.42 -6.76
N ALA A 161 -1.50 -30.95 -7.39
CA ALA A 161 -1.38 -31.95 -8.44
C ALA A 161 -0.89 -31.36 -9.78
N SER A 162 -0.87 -30.02 -9.89
CA SER A 162 -0.62 -29.32 -11.15
C SER A 162 0.66 -28.50 -11.19
N ILE A 163 1.49 -28.62 -10.14
CA ILE A 163 2.82 -28.00 -10.00
C ILE A 163 3.91 -29.06 -9.92
#